data_AF-A0A2W5AS90-F1
#
_entry.id   AF-A0A2W5AS90-F1
#
_cell.length_a   1.000
_cell.length_b   1.000
_cell.length_c   1.000
_cell.angle_alpha   90.00
_cell.angle_beta   90.00
_cell.angle_gamma   90.00
#
_symmetry.space_group_name_H-M   'P 1'
#
loop_
_entity.id
_entity.type
_entity.pdbx_description
1 polymer ?
#
loop_
_entity_poly.entity_id
_entity_poly.type
_entity_poly.pdbx_seq_one_letter_code
_entity_poly.pdbx_strand_id
1 'polypeptide(L)'
;MVSADLLGQFPDNNIAESTQRIPGVSIERDQGEGRYVTVRGAPKEYTTVSIDGVPLANPDAASRGVELDTIPSDVIAALEVTKALTPDMDGDAIAGNINIRTQSALDREGLTLRASLAGGKYQLGDGENQRYNATVGNRFGAEQNIGVLVSGSISRQGRFTDNVETLYQAGGGGFRPTEVQIKDYEGVRTRKGLTGRFDYRINPDHLLTFVASDSNFEDREFRDNLIIALDNFAAGSGETTGQARATFDKELRERTYDKTIRTYNL
;
A
#
# COMPACT_ATOMS: atom_id res chain seq x y z
N MET A 1 16.30 6.41 7.54
CA MET A 1 16.43 5.59 6.32
C MET A 1 16.23 4.14 6.71
N VAL A 2 15.49 3.37 5.92
CA VAL A 2 15.41 1.92 6.03
C VAL A 2 15.98 1.34 4.73
N SER A 3 17.02 0.50 4.82
CA SER A 3 17.70 -0.08 3.66
C SER A 3 17.06 -1.39 3.21
N ALA A 4 17.31 -1.81 1.97
CA ALA A 4 16.76 -3.02 1.35
C ALA A 4 17.08 -4.28 2.11
N ASP A 5 18.25 -4.34 2.77
CA ASP A 5 18.61 -5.51 3.55
C ASP A 5 17.74 -5.63 4.82
N LEU A 6 17.22 -4.51 5.35
CA LEU A 6 16.19 -4.51 6.39
C LEU A 6 14.78 -4.67 5.81
N LEU A 7 14.50 -4.22 4.59
CA LEU A 7 13.22 -4.45 3.92
C LEU A 7 13.01 -5.93 3.57
N GLY A 8 14.05 -6.61 3.09
CA GLY A 8 14.02 -8.02 2.73
C GLY A 8 14.05 -8.99 3.91
N GLN A 9 14.31 -8.50 5.13
CA GLN A 9 14.24 -9.31 6.36
C GLN A 9 12.81 -9.51 6.87
N PHE A 10 11.86 -8.71 6.38
CA PHE A 10 10.48 -8.77 6.83
C PHE A 10 9.53 -8.95 5.66
N PRO A 11 8.44 -9.71 5.84
CA PRO A 11 7.49 -10.01 4.78
C PRO A 11 6.51 -8.83 4.53
N ASP A 12 7.02 -7.61 4.34
CA ASP A 12 6.16 -6.45 4.05
C ASP A 12 5.54 -6.60 2.67
N ASN A 13 4.22 -6.61 2.54
CA ASN A 13 3.58 -6.80 1.24
C ASN A 13 3.73 -5.60 0.29
N ASN A 14 3.91 -4.41 0.85
CA ASN A 14 3.96 -3.16 0.11
C ASN A 14 4.84 -2.12 0.82
N ILE A 15 5.08 -1.00 0.14
CA ILE A 15 5.96 0.06 0.65
C ILE A 15 5.39 0.75 1.89
N ALA A 16 4.07 0.94 1.99
CA ALA A 16 3.46 1.59 3.16
C ALA A 16 3.83 0.86 4.45
N GLU A 17 3.67 -0.47 4.48
CA GLU A 17 4.02 -1.32 5.64
C GLU A 17 5.49 -1.17 6.04
N SER A 18 6.38 -1.13 5.05
CA SER A 18 7.81 -0.93 5.28
C SER A 18 8.15 0.39 5.98
N THR A 19 7.34 1.44 5.80
CA THR A 19 7.58 2.74 6.45
C THR A 19 7.30 2.71 7.97
N GLN A 20 6.57 1.72 8.48
CA GLN A 20 6.26 1.61 9.92
C GLN A 20 7.52 1.50 10.80
N ARG A 21 8.65 1.09 10.22
CA ARG A 21 9.94 0.99 10.91
C ARG A 21 10.60 2.35 11.13
N ILE A 22 10.05 3.43 10.59
CA ILE A 22 10.61 4.77 10.68
C ILE A 22 9.94 5.53 11.83
N PRO A 23 10.69 5.98 12.84
CA PRO A 23 10.11 6.75 13.95
C PRO A 23 9.40 8.01 13.46
N GLY A 24 8.24 8.34 14.03
CA GLY A 24 7.45 9.50 13.64
C GLY A 24 6.77 9.38 12.28
N VAL A 25 6.65 8.16 11.77
CA VAL A 25 5.82 7.79 10.61
C VAL A 25 4.69 6.90 11.10
N SER A 26 3.50 7.09 10.53
CA SER A 26 2.32 6.27 10.80
C SER A 26 1.65 5.91 9.50
N ILE A 27 0.87 4.82 9.49
CA ILE A 27 0.20 4.37 8.28
C ILE A 27 -1.30 4.32 8.49
N GLU A 28 -2.05 4.66 7.45
CA GLU A 28 -3.47 4.38 7.38
C GLU A 28 -3.65 3.02 6.72
N ARG A 29 -4.38 2.12 7.39
CA ARG A 29 -4.66 0.77 6.90
C ARG A 29 -6.04 0.71 6.26
N ASP A 30 -6.13 0.01 5.14
CA ASP A 30 -7.38 -0.36 4.51
C ASP A 30 -7.46 -1.90 4.45
N GLN A 31 -8.53 -2.44 5.05
CA GLN A 31 -8.72 -3.88 5.25
C GLN A 31 -7.46 -4.58 5.79
N GLY A 32 -6.86 -4.02 6.84
CA GLY A 32 -5.69 -4.60 7.51
C GLY A 32 -4.35 -4.41 6.78
N GLU A 33 -4.31 -3.75 5.62
CA GLU A 33 -3.09 -3.47 4.87
C GLU A 33 -2.80 -1.97 4.78
N GLY A 34 -1.56 -1.56 5.02
CA GLY A 34 -1.11 -0.18 4.91
C GLY A 34 -1.30 0.35 3.49
N ARG A 35 -1.99 1.49 3.35
CA ARG A 35 -2.30 2.13 2.07
C ARG A 35 -1.71 3.53 1.97
N TYR A 36 -1.81 4.32 3.03
CA TYR A 36 -1.24 5.67 3.07
C TYR A 36 -0.23 5.81 4.20
N VAL A 37 0.64 6.80 4.07
CA VAL A 37 1.65 7.13 5.07
C VAL A 37 1.48 8.58 5.51
N THR A 38 1.58 8.80 6.81
CA THR A 38 1.53 10.11 7.46
C THR A 38 2.83 10.35 8.22
N VAL A 39 3.31 11.59 8.20
CA VAL A 39 4.51 12.01 8.91
C VAL A 39 4.12 12.91 10.08
N ARG A 40 4.57 12.56 11.29
CA ARG A 40 4.29 13.29 12.54
C ARG A 40 2.80 13.54 12.81
N GLY A 41 1.93 12.63 12.36
CA GLY A 41 0.49 12.73 12.54
C GLY A 41 -0.20 13.79 11.69
N ALA A 42 0.51 14.43 10.76
CA ALA A 42 -0.10 15.33 9.79
C ALA A 42 -0.94 14.54 8.77
N PRO A 43 -1.99 15.15 8.19
CA PRO A 43 -2.78 14.54 7.12
C PRO A 43 -1.91 13.99 5.97
N LYS A 44 -2.31 12.86 5.38
CA LYS A 44 -1.58 12.20 4.29
C LYS A 44 -1.37 13.11 3.09
N GLU A 45 -2.28 14.05 2.86
CA GLU A 45 -2.25 15.02 1.76
C GLU A 45 -1.09 16.04 1.89
N TYR A 46 -0.44 16.10 3.05
CA TYR A 46 0.71 16.96 3.33
C TYR A 46 2.05 16.23 3.24
N THR A 47 2.02 14.93 2.97
CA THR A 47 3.22 14.10 2.76
C THR A 47 3.37 13.83 1.28
N THR A 48 4.48 14.24 0.68
CA THR A 48 4.79 13.93 -0.73
C THR A 48 5.52 12.61 -0.82
N VAL A 49 5.36 11.91 -1.93
CA VAL A 49 6.12 10.68 -2.22
C VAL A 49 6.82 10.81 -3.56
N SER A 50 8.08 10.38 -3.63
CA SER A 50 8.88 10.36 -4.85
C SER A 50 9.56 9.00 -5.06
N ILE A 51 9.90 8.67 -6.30
CA ILE A 51 10.82 7.57 -6.63
C ILE A 51 12.08 8.17 -7.23
N ASP A 52 13.23 7.94 -6.58
CA ASP A 52 14.52 8.52 -6.97
C ASP A 52 14.43 10.03 -7.24
N GLY A 53 13.70 10.76 -6.39
CA GLY A 53 13.49 12.20 -6.49
C GLY A 53 12.39 12.65 -7.44
N VAL A 54 11.81 11.77 -8.27
CA VAL A 54 10.67 12.12 -9.14
C VAL A 54 9.35 11.98 -8.37
N PRO A 55 8.52 13.04 -8.26
CA PRO A 55 7.24 12.98 -7.58
C PRO A 55 6.31 11.93 -8.17
N LEU A 56 5.63 11.18 -7.31
CA LEU A 56 4.60 10.24 -7.71
C LEU A 56 3.23 10.92 -7.77
N ALA A 57 2.53 10.71 -8.88
CA ALA A 57 1.13 11.04 -8.97
C ALA A 57 0.29 9.98 -8.25
N ASN A 58 -0.77 10.42 -7.55
CA ASN A 58 -1.73 9.51 -6.96
C ASN A 58 -2.67 8.95 -8.04
N PRO A 59 -2.87 7.61 -8.14
CA PRO A 59 -3.88 7.04 -9.03
C PRO A 59 -5.33 7.37 -8.63
N ASP A 60 -5.59 7.79 -7.38
CA ASP A 60 -6.91 8.27 -6.95
C ASP A 60 -7.06 9.80 -7.09
N ALA A 61 -7.96 10.24 -7.96
CA ALA A 61 -8.22 11.66 -8.21
C ALA A 61 -8.88 12.40 -7.02
N ALA A 62 -9.41 11.68 -6.03
CA ALA A 62 -10.11 12.27 -4.89
C ALA A 62 -9.16 12.74 -3.76
N SER A 63 -7.88 12.34 -3.79
CA SER A 63 -6.91 12.65 -2.74
C SER A 63 -5.54 13.00 -3.32
N ARG A 64 -4.76 13.80 -2.59
CA ARG A 64 -3.32 14.00 -2.88
C ARG A 64 -2.43 12.92 -2.30
N GLY A 65 -2.94 12.11 -1.35
CA GLY A 65 -2.14 11.09 -0.68
C GLY A 65 -1.88 9.91 -1.61
N VAL A 66 -0.61 9.59 -1.87
CA VAL A 66 -0.22 8.48 -2.75
C VAL A 66 -0.50 7.13 -2.08
N GLU A 67 -1.14 6.23 -2.82
CA GLU A 67 -1.46 4.87 -2.40
C GLU A 67 -0.26 3.94 -2.52
N LEU A 68 0.49 3.81 -1.42
CA LEU A 68 1.73 3.04 -1.35
C LEU A 68 1.50 1.54 -1.20
N ASP A 69 0.25 1.09 -1.07
CA ASP A 69 -0.11 -0.30 -1.26
C ASP A 69 -0.01 -0.75 -2.71
N THR A 70 0.05 0.17 -3.69
CA THR A 70 0.17 -0.19 -5.11
C THR A 70 1.58 -0.66 -5.47
N ILE A 71 2.60 -0.22 -4.73
CA ILE A 71 4.01 -0.51 -5.04
C ILE A 71 4.51 -1.68 -4.17
N PRO A 72 4.98 -2.79 -4.78
CA PRO A 72 5.59 -3.88 -4.04
C PRO A 72 6.87 -3.43 -3.32
N SER A 73 7.11 -3.91 -2.10
CA SER A 73 8.35 -3.60 -1.36
C SER A 73 9.59 -4.32 -1.90
N ASP A 74 9.42 -5.35 -2.74
CA ASP A 74 10.53 -6.15 -3.30
C ASP A 74 11.41 -5.39 -4.31
N VAL A 75 10.80 -4.47 -5.05
CA VAL A 75 11.46 -3.82 -6.21
C VAL A 75 12.26 -2.57 -5.81
N ILE A 76 12.32 -2.25 -4.51
CA ILE A 76 12.96 -1.04 -3.98
C ILE A 76 14.24 -1.36 -3.19
N ALA A 77 15.11 -0.36 -3.10
CA ALA A 77 16.39 -0.41 -2.40
C ALA A 77 16.36 0.22 -1.02
N ALA A 78 15.59 1.28 -0.82
CA ALA A 78 15.50 1.95 0.47
C ALA A 78 14.29 2.88 0.52
N LEU A 79 13.89 3.21 1.75
CA LEU A 79 12.94 4.27 2.04
C LEU A 79 13.62 5.35 2.87
N GLU A 80 13.57 6.56 2.35
CA GLU A 80 14.08 7.78 2.97
C GLU A 80 12.91 8.66 3.34
N VAL A 81 12.88 9.13 4.59
CA VAL A 81 11.81 10.01 5.07
C VAL A 81 12.45 11.28 5.59
N THR A 82 12.19 12.37 4.89
CA THR A 82 12.63 13.71 5.23
C THR A 82 11.50 14.41 5.95
N LYS A 83 11.68 14.64 7.27
CA LYS A 83 10.67 15.27 8.14
C LYS A 83 10.85 16.78 8.29
N ALA A 84 11.94 17.32 7.76
CA ALA A 84 12.25 18.73 7.74
C ALA A 84 12.54 19.08 6.29
N LEU A 85 11.66 19.86 5.68
CA LEU A 85 11.74 20.21 4.27
C LEU A 85 13.03 20.98 4.02
N THR A 86 13.75 20.61 2.97
CA THR A 86 14.98 21.27 2.54
C THR A 86 14.73 22.07 1.25
N PRO A 87 15.49 23.15 0.97
CA PRO A 87 15.23 24.03 -0.17
C PRO A 87 15.34 23.38 -1.55
N ASP A 88 16.00 22.23 -1.63
CA ASP A 88 16.18 21.40 -2.83
C ASP A 88 14.98 20.50 -3.14
N MET A 89 13.98 20.47 -2.27
CA MET A 89 12.77 19.67 -2.45
C MET A 89 11.66 20.47 -3.12
N ASP A 90 10.73 19.76 -3.78
CA ASP A 90 9.54 20.38 -4.31
C ASP A 90 8.71 21.04 -3.20
N GLY A 91 8.24 22.27 -3.48
CA GLY A 91 7.56 23.12 -2.51
C GLY A 91 6.12 22.71 -2.18
N ASP A 92 5.71 21.49 -2.50
CA ASP A 92 4.36 20.96 -2.33
C ASP A 92 4.20 20.03 -1.11
N ALA A 93 5.32 19.71 -0.45
CA ALA A 93 5.36 19.01 0.83
C ALA A 93 5.18 19.98 2.00
N ILE A 94 4.41 19.59 3.02
CA ILE A 94 4.20 20.38 4.25
C ILE A 94 4.66 19.58 5.48
N ALA A 95 4.30 18.30 5.55
CA ALA A 95 4.62 17.42 6.66
C ALA A 95 5.97 16.71 6.51
N GLY A 96 6.36 16.42 5.26
CA GLY A 96 7.59 15.74 4.91
C GLY A 96 7.50 15.09 3.53
N ASN A 97 8.59 14.44 3.14
CA ASN A 97 8.69 13.68 1.89
C ASN A 97 9.16 12.26 2.18
N ILE A 98 8.62 11.32 1.42
CA ILE A 98 9.04 9.93 1.38
C ILE A 98 9.68 9.69 0.02
N ASN A 99 10.98 9.47 0.00
CA ASN A 99 11.71 9.11 -1.21
C ASN A 99 11.97 7.61 -1.24
N ILE A 100 11.44 6.96 -2.27
CA ILE A 100 11.63 5.55 -2.58
C ILE A 100 12.85 5.45 -3.48
N ARG A 101 13.91 4.80 -3.01
CA ARG A 101 15.11 4.58 -3.83
C ARG A 101 15.04 3.24 -4.53
N THR A 102 15.30 3.21 -5.83
CA THR A 102 15.39 1.95 -6.59
C THR A 102 16.77 1.31 -6.45
N GLN A 103 16.86 0.02 -6.76
CA GLN A 103 18.13 -0.72 -6.70
C GLN A 103 19.04 -0.33 -7.86
N SER A 104 20.30 0.00 -7.56
CA SER A 104 21.33 0.24 -8.58
C SER A 104 22.34 -0.91 -8.63
N ALA A 105 22.76 -1.29 -9.85
CA ALA A 105 23.90 -2.18 -10.05
C ALA A 105 25.23 -1.51 -9.66
N LEU A 106 25.32 -0.18 -9.69
CA LEU A 106 26.52 0.54 -9.28
C LEU A 106 26.74 0.54 -7.75
N ASP A 107 25.80 0.05 -6.96
CA ASP A 107 25.92 -0.09 -5.50
C ASP A 107 26.56 -1.43 -5.08
N ARG A 108 26.65 -2.43 -5.99
CA ARG A 108 27.24 -3.76 -5.70
C ARG A 108 28.29 -4.20 -6.70
N GLU A 109 29.40 -4.75 -6.25
CA GLU A 109 30.45 -5.24 -7.13
C GLU A 109 30.02 -6.51 -7.88
N GLY A 110 30.26 -6.53 -9.20
CA GLY A 110 29.99 -7.69 -10.05
C GLY A 110 28.51 -7.99 -10.28
N LEU A 111 28.21 -9.27 -10.55
CA LEU A 111 26.86 -9.74 -10.86
C LEU A 111 25.97 -9.68 -9.60
N THR A 112 24.89 -8.91 -9.67
CA THR A 112 23.80 -8.93 -8.70
C THR A 112 22.76 -9.95 -9.15
N LEU A 113 22.56 -11.00 -8.34
CA LEU A 113 21.48 -11.97 -8.51
C LEU A 113 20.79 -12.17 -7.17
N ARG A 114 19.50 -11.85 -7.11
CA ARG A 114 18.66 -12.04 -5.92
C ARG A 114 17.33 -12.65 -6.37
N ALA A 115 16.85 -13.63 -5.65
CA ALA A 115 15.52 -14.18 -5.86
C ALA A 115 14.97 -14.64 -4.52
N SER A 116 13.66 -14.53 -4.35
CA SER A 116 12.98 -15.16 -3.23
C SER A 116 11.57 -15.58 -3.60
N LEU A 117 11.11 -16.57 -2.86
CA LEU A 117 9.78 -17.14 -2.96
C LEU A 117 9.22 -17.26 -1.54
N ALA A 118 7.97 -16.87 -1.37
CA ALA A 118 7.25 -17.01 -0.12
C ALA A 118 5.87 -17.59 -0.41
N GLY A 119 5.41 -18.44 0.49
CA GLY A 119 4.13 -19.11 0.42
C GLY A 119 3.52 -19.23 1.81
N GLY A 120 2.21 -19.12 1.88
CA GLY A 120 1.45 -19.23 3.12
C GLY A 120 -0.04 -19.37 2.84
N LYS A 121 -0.82 -19.46 3.91
CA LYS A 121 -2.26 -19.59 3.84
C LYS A 121 -2.90 -18.79 4.97
N TYR A 122 -3.96 -18.06 4.66
CA TYR A 122 -4.78 -17.44 5.68
C TYR A 122 -5.63 -18.51 6.36
N GLN A 123 -5.69 -18.46 7.70
CA GLN A 123 -6.53 -19.38 8.46
C GLN A 123 -8.02 -19.17 8.16
N LEU A 124 -8.43 -17.91 8.02
CA LEU A 124 -9.79 -17.55 7.66
C LEU A 124 -9.96 -17.57 6.14
N GLY A 125 -10.99 -18.28 5.66
CA GLY A 125 -11.30 -18.46 4.23
C GLY A 125 -10.32 -19.32 3.44
N ASP A 126 -9.28 -19.87 4.09
CA ASP A 126 -8.35 -20.82 3.49
C ASP A 126 -7.60 -20.26 2.25
N GLY A 127 -7.47 -18.92 2.18
CA GLY A 127 -6.90 -18.23 1.03
C GLY A 127 -5.38 -18.40 0.91
N GLU A 128 -4.90 -18.71 -0.29
CA GLU A 128 -3.46 -18.83 -0.57
C GLU A 128 -2.77 -17.46 -0.59
N ASN A 129 -1.55 -17.40 -0.05
CA ASN A 129 -0.67 -16.25 -0.13
C ASN A 129 0.65 -16.68 -0.78
N GLN A 130 0.97 -16.10 -1.94
CA GLN A 130 2.16 -16.42 -2.71
C GLN A 130 2.86 -15.15 -3.15
N ARG A 131 4.19 -15.16 -3.11
CA ARG A 131 5.03 -14.05 -3.53
C ARG A 131 6.31 -14.55 -4.17
N TYR A 132 6.68 -13.95 -5.28
CA TYR A 132 7.88 -14.26 -6.04
C TYR A 132 8.56 -12.95 -6.42
N ASN A 133 9.87 -12.87 -6.23
CA ASN A 133 10.68 -11.77 -6.73
C ASN A 133 12.00 -12.27 -7.28
N ALA A 134 12.51 -11.52 -8.26
CA ALA A 134 13.81 -11.75 -8.86
C ALA A 134 14.43 -10.42 -9.25
N THR A 135 15.72 -10.26 -9.01
CA THR A 135 16.53 -9.13 -9.43
C THR A 135 17.80 -9.63 -10.06
N VAL A 136 18.11 -9.10 -11.24
CA VAL A 136 19.36 -9.34 -11.94
C VAL A 136 19.97 -8.00 -12.35
N GLY A 137 21.27 -7.85 -12.18
CA GLY A 137 21.97 -6.68 -12.64
C GLY A 137 23.47 -6.90 -12.70
N ASN A 138 24.15 -6.10 -13.49
CA ASN A 138 25.60 -6.17 -13.58
C ASN A 138 26.18 -4.79 -13.90
N ARG A 139 27.48 -4.69 -13.67
CA ARG A 139 28.30 -3.57 -14.11
C ARG A 139 29.05 -3.91 -15.39
N PHE A 140 29.31 -2.91 -16.21
CA PHE A 140 29.95 -3.00 -17.51
C PHE A 140 30.90 -1.80 -17.70
N GLY A 141 31.71 -1.87 -18.76
CA GLY A 141 32.76 -0.89 -19.03
C GLY A 141 34.09 -1.27 -18.36
N ALA A 142 35.20 -0.74 -18.90
CA ALA A 142 36.54 -1.02 -18.37
C ALA A 142 36.69 -0.62 -16.89
N GLU A 143 35.95 0.43 -16.48
CA GLU A 143 35.95 0.96 -15.12
C GLU A 143 34.74 0.50 -14.30
N GLN A 144 33.93 -0.45 -14.79
CA GLN A 144 32.69 -0.90 -14.12
C GLN A 144 31.73 0.27 -13.82
N ASN A 145 31.68 1.24 -14.72
CA ASN A 145 31.01 2.53 -14.55
C ASN A 145 29.62 2.59 -15.21
N ILE A 146 29.23 1.55 -15.96
CA ILE A 146 27.89 1.38 -16.49
C ILE A 146 27.19 0.30 -15.67
N GLY A 147 26.04 0.60 -15.06
CA GLY A 147 25.22 -0.36 -14.32
C GLY A 147 23.90 -0.60 -15.03
N VAL A 148 23.50 -1.87 -15.17
CA VAL A 148 22.15 -2.23 -15.64
C VAL A 148 21.53 -3.18 -14.63
N LEU A 149 20.29 -2.89 -14.22
CA LEU A 149 19.53 -3.71 -13.28
C LEU A 149 18.07 -3.83 -13.72
N VAL A 150 17.52 -5.03 -13.56
CA VAL A 150 16.09 -5.32 -13.72
C VAL A 150 15.61 -6.09 -12.49
N SER A 151 14.51 -5.62 -11.89
CA SER A 151 13.85 -6.23 -10.75
C SER A 151 12.38 -6.45 -11.05
N GLY A 152 11.88 -7.65 -10.75
CA GLY A 152 10.49 -8.03 -10.94
C GLY A 152 9.92 -8.67 -9.68
N SER A 153 8.66 -8.40 -9.40
CA SER A 153 7.91 -9.03 -8.31
C SER A 153 6.46 -9.30 -8.71
N ILE A 154 5.92 -10.39 -8.18
CA ILE A 154 4.50 -10.70 -8.24
C ILE A 154 4.06 -11.31 -6.93
N SER A 155 2.93 -10.83 -6.39
CA SER A 155 2.28 -11.44 -5.24
C SER A 155 0.79 -11.63 -5.51
N ARG A 156 0.23 -12.69 -4.95
CA ARG A 156 -1.19 -13.02 -5.02
C ARG A 156 -1.66 -13.49 -3.65
N GLN A 157 -2.72 -12.87 -3.14
CA GLN A 157 -3.26 -13.10 -1.81
C GLN A 157 -4.78 -13.31 -1.91
N GLY A 158 -5.24 -14.53 -1.63
CA GLY A 158 -6.64 -14.82 -1.36
C GLY A 158 -6.99 -14.41 0.06
N ARG A 159 -8.02 -13.60 0.24
CA ARG A 159 -8.39 -13.00 1.53
C ARG A 159 -9.85 -13.27 1.81
N PHE A 160 -10.16 -13.50 3.08
CA PHE A 160 -11.52 -13.52 3.59
C PHE A 160 -11.61 -12.58 4.79
N THR A 161 -12.68 -11.80 4.88
CA THR A 161 -12.90 -10.87 6.00
C THR A 161 -14.34 -10.96 6.46
N ASP A 162 -14.52 -11.25 7.74
CA ASP A 162 -15.80 -11.18 8.43
C ASP A 162 -15.93 -9.79 9.07
N ASN A 163 -17.03 -9.12 8.82
CA ASN A 163 -17.28 -7.78 9.31
C ASN A 163 -18.71 -7.68 9.82
N VAL A 164 -18.86 -7.39 11.11
CA VAL A 164 -20.16 -7.06 11.70
C VAL A 164 -20.14 -5.60 12.11
N GLU A 165 -21.02 -4.82 11.53
CA GLU A 165 -21.16 -3.39 11.81
C GLU A 165 -22.56 -3.09 12.33
N THR A 166 -22.63 -2.23 13.34
CA THR A 166 -23.91 -1.74 13.88
C THR A 166 -23.98 -0.24 13.75
N LEU A 167 -24.99 0.26 13.05
CA LEU A 167 -25.30 1.68 12.98
C LEU A 167 -26.22 2.04 14.14
N TYR A 168 -25.92 3.16 14.78
CA TYR A 168 -26.68 3.68 15.91
C TYR A 168 -27.28 5.04 15.58
N GLN A 169 -28.48 5.28 16.10
CA GLN A 169 -29.13 6.58 16.07
C GLN A 169 -29.30 7.10 17.50
N ALA A 170 -28.96 8.38 17.70
CA ALA A 170 -29.25 9.08 18.95
C ALA A 170 -30.74 9.44 19.04
N GLY A 171 -31.35 9.23 20.22
CA GLY A 171 -32.73 9.62 20.48
C GLY A 171 -33.14 9.40 21.94
N GLY A 172 -34.00 10.27 22.48
CA GLY A 172 -34.56 10.09 23.83
C GLY A 172 -33.54 10.06 24.98
N GLY A 173 -32.33 10.61 24.78
CA GLY A 173 -31.25 10.57 25.78
C GLY A 173 -30.36 9.32 25.72
N GLY A 174 -30.50 8.46 24.71
CA GLY A 174 -29.65 7.29 24.49
C GLY A 174 -29.32 7.03 23.02
N PHE A 175 -28.57 5.96 22.77
CA PHE A 175 -28.30 5.43 21.44
C PHE A 175 -29.07 4.13 21.26
N ARG A 176 -29.69 3.95 20.09
CA ARG A 176 -30.35 2.71 19.71
C ARG A 176 -29.77 2.19 18.40
N PRO A 177 -29.57 0.87 18.25
CA PRO A 177 -29.13 0.30 16.98
C PRO A 177 -30.26 0.46 15.96
N THR A 178 -29.95 0.97 14.77
CA THR A 178 -30.90 1.09 13.66
C THR A 178 -30.61 0.12 12.53
N GLU A 179 -29.39 -0.42 12.48
CA GLU A 179 -29.01 -1.38 11.46
C GLU A 179 -27.88 -2.25 11.98
N VAL A 180 -27.95 -3.55 11.72
CA VAL A 180 -26.83 -4.47 11.90
C VAL A 180 -26.52 -5.07 10.54
N GLN A 181 -25.30 -4.86 10.05
CA GLN A 181 -24.80 -5.45 8.82
C GLN A 181 -23.82 -6.57 9.16
N ILE A 182 -24.04 -7.74 8.57
CA ILE A 182 -23.13 -8.88 8.65
C ILE A 182 -22.60 -9.09 7.24
N LYS A 183 -21.33 -8.74 7.05
CA LYS A 183 -20.64 -8.68 5.77
C LYS A 183 -19.50 -9.67 5.75
N ASP A 184 -19.54 -10.58 4.79
CA ASP A 184 -18.43 -11.46 4.46
C ASP A 184 -17.83 -10.99 3.14
N TYR A 185 -16.52 -10.82 3.12
CA TYR A 185 -15.76 -10.41 1.95
C TYR A 185 -14.83 -11.52 1.54
N GLU A 186 -14.93 -11.99 0.30
CA GLU A 186 -13.95 -12.87 -0.32
C GLU A 186 -13.23 -12.09 -1.41
N GLY A 187 -11.91 -12.02 -1.34
CA GLY A 187 -11.13 -11.22 -2.27
C GLY A 187 -9.83 -11.86 -2.72
N VAL A 188 -9.34 -11.45 -3.88
CA VAL A 188 -8.03 -11.81 -4.41
C VAL A 188 -7.29 -10.53 -4.76
N ARG A 189 -6.23 -10.25 -4.00
CA ARG A 189 -5.30 -9.15 -4.26
C ARG A 189 -4.11 -9.65 -5.06
N THR A 190 -3.80 -8.98 -6.15
CA THR A 190 -2.62 -9.24 -6.97
C THR A 190 -1.79 -7.97 -7.06
N ARG A 191 -0.49 -8.07 -6.79
CA ARG A 191 0.47 -6.99 -7.03
C ARG A 191 1.55 -7.44 -7.98
N LYS A 192 1.90 -6.58 -8.92
CA LYS A 192 2.99 -6.78 -9.85
C LYS A 192 3.85 -5.54 -9.84
N GLY A 193 5.17 -5.73 -9.85
CA GLY A 193 6.12 -4.64 -9.94
C GLY A 193 7.25 -5.02 -10.88
N LEU A 194 7.61 -4.11 -11.78
CA LEU A 194 8.76 -4.22 -12.66
C LEU A 194 9.53 -2.91 -12.58
N THR A 195 10.83 -2.99 -12.32
CA THR A 195 11.72 -1.83 -12.30
C THR A 195 12.97 -2.15 -13.12
N GLY A 196 13.26 -1.30 -14.09
CA GLY A 196 14.50 -1.29 -14.84
C GLY A 196 15.30 -0.04 -14.51
N ARG A 197 16.62 -0.19 -14.35
CA ARG A 197 17.53 0.91 -14.08
C ARG A 197 18.78 0.78 -14.93
N PHE A 198 19.17 1.90 -15.52
CA PHE A 198 20.44 2.11 -16.20
C PHE A 198 21.17 3.27 -15.51
N ASP A 199 22.42 3.06 -15.14
CA ASP A 199 23.28 4.08 -14.56
C ASP A 199 24.57 4.17 -15.36
N TYR A 200 25.04 5.38 -15.64
CA TYR A 200 26.33 5.63 -16.27
C TYR A 200 27.09 6.70 -15.49
N ARG A 201 28.13 6.26 -14.78
CA ARG A 201 29.05 7.13 -14.05
C ARG A 201 30.13 7.60 -15.02
N ILE A 202 30.04 8.85 -15.45
CA ILE A 202 31.01 9.47 -16.35
C ILE A 202 32.31 9.75 -15.58
N ASN A 203 32.18 10.26 -14.36
CA ASN A 203 33.25 10.51 -13.40
C ASN A 203 32.63 10.61 -11.98
N PRO A 204 33.41 10.89 -10.91
CA PRO A 204 32.87 10.94 -9.54
C PRO A 204 31.72 11.94 -9.31
N ASP A 205 31.66 13.01 -10.10
CA ASP A 205 30.70 14.11 -9.92
C ASP A 205 29.51 14.04 -10.90
N HIS A 206 29.58 13.17 -11.91
CA HIS A 206 28.61 13.10 -12.99
C HIS A 206 28.08 11.67 -13.17
N LEU A 207 26.84 11.45 -12.73
CA LEU A 207 26.07 10.21 -12.89
C LEU A 207 24.82 10.50 -13.74
N LEU A 208 24.69 9.78 -14.86
CA LEU A 208 23.45 9.71 -15.61
C LEU A 208 22.65 8.50 -15.13
N THR A 209 21.38 8.69 -14.81
CA THR A 209 20.49 7.62 -14.34
C THR A 209 19.21 7.64 -15.15
N PHE A 210 18.83 6.49 -15.69
CA PHE A 210 17.52 6.24 -16.27
C PHE A 210 16.81 5.16 -15.46
N VAL A 211 15.60 5.45 -14.99
CA VAL A 211 14.77 4.51 -14.25
C VAL A 211 13.40 4.44 -14.90
N ALA A 212 12.92 3.22 -15.13
CA ALA A 212 11.56 2.95 -15.52
C ALA A 212 10.95 1.96 -14.53
N SER A 213 9.83 2.34 -13.91
CA SER A 213 9.11 1.48 -12.97
C SER A 213 7.63 1.41 -13.35
N ASP A 214 7.07 0.21 -13.32
CA ASP A 214 5.66 -0.09 -13.49
C ASP A 214 5.20 -0.93 -12.31
N SER A 215 4.18 -0.45 -11.60
CA SER A 215 3.56 -1.15 -10.47
C SER A 215 2.07 -1.20 -10.69
N ASN A 216 1.49 -2.38 -10.50
CA ASN A 216 0.07 -2.63 -10.67
C ASN A 216 -0.50 -3.34 -9.43
N PHE A 217 -1.67 -2.90 -9.02
CA PHE A 217 -2.47 -3.49 -7.95
C PHE A 217 -3.87 -3.77 -8.46
N GLU A 218 -4.26 -5.04 -8.39
CA GLU A 218 -5.61 -5.51 -8.68
C GLU A 218 -6.22 -6.07 -7.38
N ASP A 219 -7.42 -5.60 -7.02
CA ASP A 219 -8.23 -6.16 -5.93
C ASP A 219 -9.59 -6.57 -6.45
N ARG A 220 -9.84 -7.87 -6.54
CA ARG A 220 -11.15 -8.43 -6.89
C ARG A 220 -11.83 -8.88 -5.62
N GLU A 221 -13.00 -8.35 -5.34
CA GLU A 221 -13.72 -8.56 -4.09
C GLU A 221 -15.19 -8.90 -4.37
N PHE A 222 -15.63 -10.03 -3.82
CA PHE A 222 -17.03 -10.39 -3.66
C PHE A 222 -17.45 -10.10 -2.22
N ARG A 223 -18.59 -9.45 -2.06
CA ARG A 223 -19.19 -9.16 -0.76
C ARG A 223 -20.56 -9.81 -0.70
N ASP A 224 -20.77 -10.56 0.37
CA ASP A 224 -22.08 -11.01 0.82
C ASP A 224 -22.48 -10.21 2.07
N ASN A 225 -23.59 -9.48 2.04
CA ASN A 225 -24.09 -8.67 3.15
C ASN A 225 -25.52 -9.06 3.53
N LEU A 226 -25.73 -9.42 4.80
CA LEU A 226 -27.04 -9.47 5.43
C LEU A 226 -27.24 -8.20 6.26
N ILE A 227 -28.25 -7.42 5.91
CA ILE A 227 -28.61 -6.18 6.59
C ILE A 227 -29.88 -6.42 7.40
N ILE A 228 -29.83 -6.10 8.69
CA ILE A 228 -30.96 -6.14 9.61
C ILE A 228 -31.28 -4.71 10.02
N ALA A 229 -32.25 -4.08 9.36
CA ALA A 229 -32.67 -2.73 9.67
C ALA A 229 -33.76 -2.76 10.77
N LEU A 230 -33.59 -1.94 11.80
CA LEU A 230 -34.51 -1.82 12.93
C LEU A 230 -35.17 -0.43 12.91
N ASP A 231 -36.49 -0.41 12.82
CA ASP A 231 -37.28 0.83 12.80
C ASP A 231 -38.54 0.74 13.68
N ASN A 232 -39.32 1.82 13.72
CA ASN A 232 -40.60 1.90 14.43
C ASN A 232 -40.53 1.47 15.91
N PHE A 233 -39.50 1.95 16.62
CA PHE A 233 -39.37 1.72 18.06
C PHE A 233 -40.53 2.38 18.82
N ALA A 234 -41.39 1.55 19.40
CA ALA A 234 -42.48 1.98 20.26
C ALA A 234 -42.30 1.38 21.65
N ALA A 235 -42.22 2.23 22.67
CA ALA A 235 -42.28 1.85 24.08
C ALA A 235 -43.30 2.76 24.78
N GLY A 236 -44.14 2.20 25.65
CA GLY A 236 -45.04 2.98 26.48
C GLY A 236 -44.29 3.86 27.48
N SER A 237 -44.91 4.95 27.93
CA SER A 237 -44.33 5.77 29.00
C SER A 237 -44.20 4.95 30.28
N GLY A 238 -42.97 4.82 30.79
CA GLY A 238 -42.66 4.02 31.99
C GLY A 238 -42.41 2.54 31.73
N GLU A 239 -42.40 2.09 30.47
CA GLU A 239 -42.07 0.71 30.11
C GLU A 239 -40.58 0.54 29.82
N THR A 240 -39.99 -0.55 30.32
CA THR A 240 -38.62 -0.96 29.99
C THR A 240 -38.57 -1.94 28.81
N THR A 241 -39.72 -2.24 28.21
CA THR A 241 -39.91 -3.15 27.08
C THR A 241 -40.61 -2.40 25.95
N GLY A 242 -40.25 -2.71 24.70
CA GLY A 242 -40.86 -2.08 23.53
C GLY A 242 -40.83 -3.01 22.32
N GLN A 243 -41.49 -2.59 21.25
CA GLN A 243 -41.49 -3.30 19.96
C GLN A 243 -40.70 -2.48 18.93
N ALA A 244 -40.06 -3.20 18.02
CA ALA A 244 -39.43 -2.64 16.83
C ALA A 244 -39.75 -3.55 15.64
N ARG A 245 -39.81 -2.97 14.45
CA ARG A 245 -39.89 -3.74 13.22
C ARG A 245 -38.47 -4.01 12.73
N ALA A 246 -38.24 -5.24 12.29
CA ALA A 246 -37.01 -5.65 11.65
C ALA A 246 -37.26 -5.94 10.17
N THR A 247 -36.43 -5.37 9.29
CA THR A 247 -36.35 -5.72 7.86
C THR A 247 -35.02 -6.45 7.63
N PHE A 248 -35.07 -7.50 6.80
CA PHE A 248 -33.90 -8.30 6.43
C PHE A 248 -33.65 -8.14 4.93
N ASP A 249 -32.51 -7.57 4.57
CA ASP A 249 -32.08 -7.41 3.19
C ASP A 249 -30.80 -8.20 2.93
N LYS A 250 -30.70 -8.79 1.75
CA LYS A 250 -29.52 -9.53 1.29
C LYS A 250 -28.93 -8.78 0.09
N GLU A 251 -27.67 -8.36 0.22
CA GLU A 251 -26.95 -7.68 -0.85
C GLU A 251 -25.71 -8.48 -1.23
N LEU A 252 -25.63 -8.87 -2.51
CA LEU A 252 -24.44 -9.47 -3.09
C LEU A 252 -23.80 -8.47 -4.04
N ARG A 253 -22.48 -8.27 -3.94
CA ARG A 253 -21.75 -7.33 -4.78
C ARG A 253 -20.41 -7.91 -5.19
N GLU A 254 -20.07 -7.76 -6.47
CA GLU A 254 -18.72 -8.00 -6.97
C GLU A 254 -18.10 -6.67 -7.42
N ARG A 255 -16.80 -6.50 -7.17
CA ARG A 255 -16.05 -5.29 -7.53
C ARG A 255 -14.61 -5.66 -7.88
N THR A 256 -14.09 -5.01 -8.90
CA THR A 256 -12.65 -5.04 -9.24
C THR A 256 -12.09 -3.63 -9.17
N TYR A 257 -11.01 -3.45 -8.42
CA TYR A 257 -10.15 -2.27 -8.50
C TYR A 257 -8.87 -2.63 -9.22
N ASP A 258 -8.49 -1.81 -10.20
CA ASP A 258 -7.19 -1.86 -10.86
C ASP A 258 -6.54 -0.49 -10.75
N LYS A 259 -5.29 -0.47 -10.30
CA LYS A 259 -4.48 0.73 -10.12
C LYS A 259 -3.11 0.48 -10.68
N THR A 260 -2.60 1.44 -11.43
CA THR A 260 -1.28 1.35 -12.05
C THR A 260 -0.51 2.65 -11.82
N ILE A 261 0.72 2.52 -11.37
CA ILE A 261 1.68 3.61 -11.20
C ILE A 261 2.85 3.35 -12.15
N ARG A 262 3.13 4.31 -13.03
CA ARG A 262 4.28 4.30 -13.94
C ARG A 262 5.15 5.50 -13.66
N THR A 263 6.44 5.26 -13.49
CA THR A 263 7.42 6.32 -13.27
C THR A 263 8.56 6.17 -14.27
N TYR A 264 8.91 7.28 -14.90
CA TYR A 264 10.07 7.38 -15.80
C TYR A 264 10.93 8.54 -15.30
N ASN A 265 12.17 8.25 -14.95
CA ASN A 265 13.17 9.24 -14.56
C ASN A 265 14.29 9.21 -15.61
N LEU A 266 14.62 10.37 -16.17
CA LEU A 266 15.51 10.57 -17.33
C LEU A 266 16.67 11.49 -16.95
#